data_AF-A0A6A4GU95-F1
#
_entry.id   AF-A0A6A4GU95-F1
#
_cell.length_a   1.000
_cell.length_b   1.000
_cell.length_c   1.000
_cell.angle_alpha   90.00
_cell.angle_beta   90.00
_cell.angle_gamma   90.00
#
_symmetry.space_group_name_H-M   'P 1'
#
loop_
_entity.id
_entity.type
_entity.pdbx_description
1 polymer ?
#
loop_
_entity_poly.entity_id
_entity_poly.type
_entity_poly.pdbx_seq_one_letter_code
_entity_poly.pdbx_strand_id
1 'polypeptide(L)'
;MVGKLADLLPAFPGLAAHVRCFAHTINLTAKGVLRPFEPKRINGQVGEGEELEEIAKETEIEELQAELKDLEENGEQTKDDLEGFVDVLKEMTEEERKEWNDGVKPIRGALIKTRRISFKIINSPTLLLPRWRAITAATPFEHRTLPHDVATRWNSTYDMLKTFLELKEFVIKFTDSSSNGLADYILTPDEWEAVEGLVSVLKVR
;
A
#
# COMPACT_ATOMS: atom_id res chain seq x y z
N MET A 1 -27.80 -0.47 -7.43
CA MET A 1 -28.79 -1.57 -7.24
C MET A 1 -29.71 -1.30 -6.04
N VAL A 2 -29.16 -0.97 -4.87
CA VAL A 2 -29.92 -0.70 -3.62
C VAL A 2 -30.91 0.47 -3.75
N GLY A 3 -30.55 1.56 -4.44
CA GLY A 3 -31.47 2.70 -4.66
C GLY A 3 -32.74 2.31 -5.42
N LYS A 4 -32.60 1.57 -6.53
CA LYS A 4 -33.74 1.08 -7.33
C LYS A 4 -34.65 0.11 -6.56
N LEU A 5 -34.11 -0.62 -5.57
CA LEU A 5 -34.88 -1.52 -4.72
C LEU A 5 -35.76 -0.77 -3.70
N ALA A 6 -35.32 0.39 -3.23
CA ALA A 6 -36.12 1.26 -2.37
C ALA A 6 -37.35 1.83 -3.11
N ASP A 7 -37.21 2.08 -4.42
CA ASP A 7 -38.32 2.55 -5.26
C ASP A 7 -39.36 1.43 -5.53
N LEU A 8 -38.94 0.17 -5.51
CA LEU A 8 -39.77 -1.00 -5.83
C LEU A 8 -40.40 -1.67 -4.60
N LEU A 9 -39.79 -1.53 -3.42
CA LEU A 9 -40.22 -2.17 -2.19
C LEU A 9 -40.40 -1.11 -1.09
N PRO A 10 -41.63 -0.64 -0.81
CA PRO A 10 -41.89 0.45 0.15
C PRO A 10 -41.43 0.17 1.59
N ALA A 11 -41.30 -1.13 1.95
CA ALA A 11 -40.81 -1.57 3.25
C ALA A 11 -39.30 -1.81 3.28
N PHE A 12 -38.60 -1.71 2.13
CA PHE A 12 -37.15 -1.80 2.09
C PHE A 12 -36.57 -0.47 2.61
N PRO A 13 -35.85 -0.48 3.73
CA PRO A 13 -35.39 0.75 4.39
C PRO A 13 -34.30 1.52 3.61
N GLY A 14 -33.95 1.04 2.41
CA GLY A 14 -33.09 1.74 1.45
C GLY A 14 -31.66 1.89 1.93
N LEU A 15 -30.97 2.89 1.36
CA LEU A 15 -29.57 3.20 1.67
C LEU A 15 -29.34 3.54 3.15
N ALA A 16 -30.33 4.11 3.84
CA ALA A 16 -30.20 4.55 5.23
C ALA A 16 -30.03 3.38 6.22
N ALA A 17 -30.50 2.18 5.87
CA ALA A 17 -30.31 0.96 6.66
C ALA A 17 -29.22 0.05 6.09
N HIS A 18 -28.53 0.47 5.02
CA HIS A 18 -27.44 -0.29 4.44
C HIS A 18 -26.19 -0.14 5.32
N VAL A 19 -26.02 -1.07 6.25
CA VAL A 19 -24.80 -1.19 7.05
C VAL A 19 -23.69 -1.81 6.22
N ARG A 20 -22.49 -1.24 6.30
CA ARG A 20 -21.28 -1.82 5.70
C ARG A 20 -21.01 -3.19 6.35
N CYS A 21 -20.54 -4.16 5.58
CA CYS A 21 -20.18 -5.47 6.16
C CYS A 21 -19.02 -5.30 7.14
N PHE A 22 -18.96 -6.15 8.17
CA PHE A 22 -17.91 -6.07 9.20
C PHE A 22 -16.49 -6.04 8.61
N ALA A 23 -16.24 -6.85 7.57
CA ALA A 23 -14.97 -6.87 6.86
C ALA A 23 -14.64 -5.53 6.18
N HIS A 24 -15.64 -4.87 5.58
CA HIS A 24 -15.46 -3.57 4.96
C HIS A 24 -15.23 -2.47 6.02
N THR A 25 -15.90 -2.52 7.17
CA THR A 25 -15.61 -1.61 8.30
C THR A 25 -14.17 -1.75 8.78
N ILE A 26 -13.66 -2.97 8.96
CA ILE A 26 -12.24 -3.19 9.33
C ILE A 26 -11.31 -2.65 8.24
N ASN A 27 -11.62 -2.90 6.96
CA ASN A 27 -10.82 -2.38 5.85
C ASN A 27 -10.70 -0.86 5.88
N LEU A 28 -11.81 -0.17 6.15
CA LEU A 28 -11.81 1.29 6.29
C LEU A 28 -11.00 1.75 7.49
N THR A 29 -11.10 1.09 8.63
CA THR A 29 -10.28 1.42 9.81
C THR A 29 -8.79 1.27 9.51
N ALA A 30 -8.38 0.18 8.86
CA ALA A 30 -7.00 -0.04 8.45
C ALA A 30 -6.51 1.08 7.50
N LYS A 31 -7.31 1.42 6.48
CA LYS A 31 -7.03 2.54 5.57
C LYS A 31 -6.90 3.88 6.30
N GLY A 32 -7.80 4.14 7.24
CA GLY A 32 -7.79 5.33 8.07
C GLY A 32 -6.51 5.52 8.87
N VAL A 33 -6.03 4.44 9.49
CA VAL A 33 -4.79 4.44 10.28
C VAL A 33 -3.56 4.65 9.41
N LEU A 34 -3.54 4.06 8.20
CA LEU A 34 -2.39 4.18 7.28
C LEU A 34 -2.36 5.52 6.54
N ARG A 35 -3.51 6.17 6.33
CA ARG A 35 -3.67 7.41 5.55
C ARG A 35 -2.65 8.52 5.86
N PRO A 36 -2.27 8.83 7.12
CA PRO A 36 -1.27 9.87 7.40
C PRO A 36 0.13 9.56 6.84
N PHE A 37 0.40 8.28 6.61
CA PHE A 37 1.66 7.74 6.07
C PHE A 37 1.59 7.47 4.57
N GLU A 38 0.44 7.70 3.93
CA GLU A 38 0.30 7.57 2.49
C GLU A 38 0.60 8.91 1.79
N PRO A 39 1.14 8.88 0.56
CA PRO A 39 1.28 10.10 -0.22
C PRO A 39 -0.10 10.73 -0.43
N LYS A 40 -0.19 12.05 -0.26
CA LYS A 40 -1.45 12.78 -0.46
C LYS A 40 -1.86 12.72 -1.93
N ARG A 41 -2.95 12.00 -2.22
CA ARG A 41 -3.66 12.06 -3.51
C ARG A 41 -4.48 13.35 -3.56
N ILE A 42 -3.89 14.48 -3.93
CA ILE A 42 -4.64 15.72 -4.18
C ILE A 42 -4.39 16.11 -5.63
N ASN A 43 -5.41 16.00 -6.50
CA ASN A 43 -5.51 16.65 -7.82
C ASN A 43 -4.15 16.98 -8.51
N GLY A 44 -3.27 15.99 -8.66
CA GLY A 44 -1.98 16.15 -9.36
C GLY A 44 -0.94 17.06 -8.71
N GLN A 45 -1.08 17.47 -7.44
CA GLN A 45 -0.06 18.23 -6.72
C GLN A 45 0.25 17.59 -5.37
N VAL A 46 1.45 17.01 -5.29
CA VAL A 46 2.04 16.44 -4.08
C VAL A 46 2.96 17.52 -3.46
N GLY A 47 2.99 17.60 -2.13
CA GLY A 47 3.80 18.55 -1.39
C GLY A 47 4.89 17.86 -0.56
N GLU A 48 6.12 18.23 -0.90
CA GLU A 48 7.46 18.16 -0.26
C GLU A 48 8.11 16.80 0.07
N GLY A 49 9.24 16.60 -0.63
CA GLY A 49 10.22 15.52 -0.52
C GLY A 49 10.60 15.01 -1.92
N GLU A 50 11.31 15.83 -2.72
CA GLU A 50 11.50 15.66 -4.18
C GLU A 50 11.71 14.20 -4.65
N GLU A 51 12.56 13.43 -3.97
CA GLU A 51 12.90 12.05 -4.34
C GLU A 51 11.79 11.03 -4.01
N LEU A 52 11.20 11.09 -2.80
CA LEU A 52 10.07 10.22 -2.45
C LEU A 52 8.81 10.59 -3.24
N GLU A 53 8.69 11.85 -3.65
CA GLU A 53 7.60 12.35 -4.47
C GLU A 53 7.69 11.83 -5.91
N GLU A 54 8.88 11.85 -6.52
CA GLU A 54 9.09 11.26 -7.84
C GLU A 54 8.79 9.76 -7.85
N ILE A 55 9.31 9.03 -6.85
CA ILE A 55 9.02 7.61 -6.67
C ILE A 55 7.52 7.39 -6.49
N ALA A 56 6.85 8.21 -5.67
CA ALA A 56 5.40 8.10 -5.44
C ALA A 56 4.57 8.41 -6.70
N LYS A 57 4.99 9.39 -7.51
CA LYS A 57 4.31 9.72 -8.79
C LYS A 57 4.47 8.60 -9.81
N GLU A 58 5.69 8.07 -9.97
CA GLU A 58 5.94 6.90 -10.83
C GLU A 58 5.13 5.70 -10.34
N THR A 59 5.03 5.54 -9.02
CA THR A 59 4.18 4.52 -8.37
C THR A 59 2.72 4.67 -8.75
N GLU A 60 2.16 5.87 -8.60
CA GLU A 60 0.76 6.14 -8.90
C GLU A 60 0.43 5.87 -10.36
N ILE A 61 1.32 6.21 -11.30
CA ILE A 61 1.12 5.94 -12.74
C ILE A 61 1.06 4.43 -13.01
N GLU A 62 2.01 3.65 -12.49
CA GLU A 62 2.04 2.20 -12.69
C GLU A 62 0.85 1.50 -12.01
N GLU A 63 0.44 1.96 -10.83
CA GLU A 63 -0.75 1.44 -10.13
C GLU A 63 -2.03 1.73 -10.92
N LEU A 64 -2.20 2.95 -11.44
CA LEU A 64 -3.34 3.31 -12.27
C LEU A 64 -3.38 2.50 -13.57
N GLN A 65 -2.23 2.21 -14.18
CA GLN A 65 -2.15 1.35 -15.36
C GLN A 65 -2.57 -0.09 -15.04
N ALA A 66 -2.14 -0.62 -13.89
CA ALA A 66 -2.56 -1.95 -13.44
C ALA A 66 -4.05 -1.99 -13.10
N GLU A 67 -4.58 -0.96 -12.44
CA GLU A 67 -6.01 -0.82 -12.13
C GLU A 67 -6.83 -0.71 -13.42
N LEU A 68 -6.39 0.07 -14.41
CA LEU A 68 -7.05 0.15 -15.72
C LEU A 68 -7.13 -1.22 -16.40
N LYS A 69 -6.04 -1.99 -16.38
CA LYS A 69 -6.03 -3.34 -16.93
C LYS A 69 -6.98 -4.28 -16.18
N ASP A 70 -7.01 -4.20 -14.84
CA ASP A 70 -7.94 -4.98 -14.03
C ASP A 70 -9.40 -4.56 -14.28
N LEU A 71 -9.68 -3.27 -14.48
CA LEU A 71 -11.00 -2.76 -14.83
C LEU A 71 -11.47 -3.27 -16.21
N GLU A 72 -10.57 -3.37 -17.18
CA GLU A 72 -10.87 -3.97 -18.49
C GLU A 72 -11.22 -5.47 -18.38
N GLU A 73 -10.54 -6.20 -17.49
CA GLU A 73 -10.72 -7.64 -17.32
C GLU A 73 -11.88 -8.01 -16.36
N ASN A 74 -12.07 -7.25 -15.28
CA ASN A 74 -12.93 -7.58 -14.13
C ASN A 74 -14.04 -6.56 -13.85
N GLY A 75 -14.09 -5.43 -14.58
CA GLY A 75 -15.12 -4.40 -14.46
C GLY A 75 -14.93 -3.44 -13.27
N GLU A 76 -15.81 -2.44 -13.19
CA GLU A 76 -15.69 -1.31 -12.25
C GLU A 76 -15.89 -1.74 -10.79
N GLN A 77 -14.84 -1.61 -9.97
CA GLN A 77 -14.94 -1.75 -8.52
C GLN A 77 -15.39 -0.43 -7.90
N THR A 78 -16.31 -0.50 -6.93
CA THR A 78 -16.75 0.68 -6.19
C THR A 78 -15.61 1.16 -5.30
N LYS A 79 -15.10 2.38 -5.53
CA LYS A 79 -14.08 2.98 -4.67
C LYS A 79 -14.67 3.25 -3.28
N ASP A 80 -13.94 2.85 -2.25
CA ASP A 80 -14.33 3.09 -0.86
C ASP A 80 -14.40 4.60 -0.61
N ASP A 81 -15.57 5.08 -0.23
CA ASP A 81 -15.74 6.47 0.16
C ASP A 81 -15.14 6.70 1.58
N LEU A 82 -14.04 7.44 1.58
CA LEU A 82 -13.26 7.85 2.76
C LEU A 82 -13.62 9.27 3.24
N GLU A 83 -14.69 9.88 2.72
CA GLU A 83 -15.11 11.28 2.96
C GLU A 83 -15.42 11.63 4.43
N GLY A 84 -15.34 10.68 5.37
CA GLY A 84 -15.55 10.89 6.81
C GLY A 84 -14.29 10.87 7.70
N PHE A 85 -13.10 10.59 7.15
CA PHE A 85 -11.87 10.59 7.97
C PHE A 85 -11.40 12.02 8.23
N VAL A 86 -11.41 12.42 9.50
CA VAL A 86 -10.86 13.70 9.97
C VAL A 86 -9.37 13.76 9.64
N ASP A 87 -8.97 14.76 8.85
CA ASP A 87 -7.57 15.02 8.57
C ASP A 87 -6.98 15.79 9.76
N VAL A 88 -6.62 15.05 10.81
CA VAL A 88 -6.06 15.57 12.08
C VAL A 88 -4.87 16.51 11.83
N LEU A 89 -4.15 16.32 10.72
CA LEU A 89 -3.01 17.14 10.32
C LEU A 89 -3.39 18.58 9.92
N LYS A 90 -4.67 18.85 9.63
CA LYS A 90 -5.17 20.20 9.34
C LYS A 90 -5.33 21.05 10.60
N GLU A 91 -5.39 20.42 11.77
CA GLU A 91 -5.53 21.11 13.06
C GLU A 91 -4.16 21.45 13.70
N MET A 92 -3.06 20.93 13.15
CA MET A 92 -1.69 21.19 13.63
C MET A 92 -1.14 22.52 13.12
N THR A 93 -0.26 23.15 13.91
CA THR A 93 0.51 24.32 13.44
C THR A 93 1.46 23.92 12.32
N GLU A 94 2.04 24.90 11.63
CA GLU A 94 3.00 24.62 10.56
C GLU A 94 4.27 23.96 11.10
N GLU A 95 4.72 24.39 12.28
CA GLU A 95 5.89 23.84 12.96
C GLU A 95 5.64 22.37 13.38
N GLU A 96 4.51 22.10 14.02
CA GLU A 96 4.12 20.74 14.43
C GLU A 96 3.95 19.82 13.21
N ARG A 97 3.34 20.34 12.14
CA ARG A 97 3.16 19.59 10.88
C ARG A 97 4.49 19.25 10.23
N LYS A 98 5.46 20.17 10.27
CA LYS A 98 6.80 19.93 9.74
C LYS A 98 7.53 18.86 10.56
N GLU A 99 7.55 19.00 11.88
CA GLU A 99 8.16 18.02 12.78
C GLU A 99 7.55 16.63 12.60
N TRP A 100 6.21 16.55 12.47
CA TRP A 100 5.52 15.33 12.13
C TRP A 100 5.96 14.75 10.79
N ASN A 101 5.98 15.56 9.72
CA ASN A 101 6.37 15.11 8.39
C ASN A 101 7.81 14.57 8.37
N ASP A 102 8.73 15.22 9.08
CA ASP A 102 10.10 14.76 9.22
C ASP A 102 10.16 13.42 9.99
N GLY A 103 9.41 13.31 11.10
CA GLY A 103 9.36 12.09 11.91
C GLY A 103 8.75 10.88 11.20
N VAL A 104 7.77 11.09 10.31
CA VAL A 104 7.12 10.00 9.56
C VAL A 104 7.80 9.67 8.24
N LYS A 105 8.82 10.43 7.83
CA LYS A 105 9.51 10.21 6.54
C LYS A 105 10.04 8.78 6.37
N PRO A 106 10.67 8.13 7.38
CA PRO A 106 11.10 6.74 7.26
C PRO A 106 9.93 5.76 7.10
N ILE A 107 8.79 6.04 7.76
CA ILE A 107 7.58 5.22 7.66
C ILE A 107 6.99 5.30 6.25
N ARG A 108 6.91 6.52 5.69
CA ARG A 108 6.45 6.74 4.31
C ARG A 108 7.36 6.04 3.30
N GLY A 109 8.67 6.24 3.42
CA GLY A 109 9.67 5.60 2.55
C GLY A 109 9.60 4.08 2.60
N ALA A 110 9.51 3.51 3.81
CA ALA A 110 9.34 2.08 4.02
C ALA A 110 8.10 1.52 3.30
N LEU A 111 6.93 2.14 3.49
CA LEU A 111 5.68 1.69 2.84
C LEU A 111 5.77 1.77 1.32
N ILE A 112 6.27 2.88 0.78
CA ILE A 112 6.39 3.07 -0.68
C ILE A 112 7.34 2.02 -1.26
N LYS A 113 8.56 1.91 -0.73
CA LYS A 113 9.59 1.01 -1.29
C LYS A 113 9.20 -0.46 -1.17
N THR A 114 8.63 -0.88 -0.04
CA THR A 114 8.19 -2.28 0.17
C THR A 114 7.08 -2.69 -0.80
N ARG A 115 6.08 -1.82 -1.00
CA ARG A 115 5.01 -2.00 -1.99
C ARG A 115 5.59 -2.09 -3.40
N ARG A 116 6.53 -1.20 -3.75
CA ARG A 116 7.12 -1.13 -5.10
C ARG A 116 7.97 -2.34 -5.45
N ILE A 117 8.83 -2.78 -4.55
CA ILE A 117 9.65 -3.97 -4.75
C ILE A 117 8.74 -5.19 -5.00
N SER A 118 7.72 -5.36 -4.16
CA SER A 118 6.77 -6.47 -4.27
C SER A 118 6.00 -6.41 -5.60
N PHE A 119 5.50 -5.23 -5.97
CA PHE A 119 4.78 -5.01 -7.22
C PHE A 119 5.66 -5.28 -8.45
N LYS A 120 6.86 -4.70 -8.52
CA LYS A 120 7.78 -4.88 -9.67
C LYS A 120 8.19 -6.34 -9.84
N ILE A 121 8.43 -7.07 -8.75
CA ILE A 121 8.77 -8.50 -8.82
C ILE A 121 7.61 -9.33 -9.37
N ILE A 122 6.39 -9.14 -8.85
CA ILE A 122 5.22 -9.94 -9.27
C ILE A 122 4.82 -9.64 -10.71
N ASN A 123 4.83 -8.35 -11.11
CA ASN A 123 4.36 -7.90 -12.42
C ASN A 123 5.43 -7.96 -13.52
N SER A 124 6.61 -8.54 -13.23
CA SER A 124 7.66 -8.79 -14.21
C SER A 124 7.89 -10.31 -14.36
N PRO A 125 6.91 -11.05 -14.96
CA PRO A 125 6.93 -12.50 -15.02
C PRO A 125 8.08 -13.06 -15.84
N THR A 126 8.66 -12.27 -16.75
CA THR A 126 9.72 -12.68 -17.67
C THR A 126 11.12 -12.25 -17.24
N LEU A 127 11.26 -11.30 -16.31
CA LEU A 127 12.56 -10.73 -15.94
C LEU A 127 12.82 -10.79 -14.44
N LEU A 128 12.07 -10.04 -13.62
CA LEU A 128 12.37 -9.97 -12.19
C LEU A 128 11.87 -11.20 -11.43
N LEU A 129 10.69 -11.74 -11.77
CA LEU A 129 10.15 -12.91 -11.09
C LEU A 129 11.04 -14.17 -11.25
N PRO A 130 11.55 -14.51 -12.46
CA PRO A 130 12.48 -15.62 -12.61
C PRO A 130 13.79 -15.42 -11.84
N ARG A 131 14.33 -14.18 -11.83
CA ARG A 131 15.54 -13.85 -11.08
C ARG A 131 15.34 -13.94 -9.56
N TRP A 132 14.17 -13.51 -9.08
CA TRP A 132 13.79 -13.65 -7.68
C TRP A 132 13.80 -15.12 -7.26
N ARG A 133 13.11 -15.96 -8.05
CA ARG A 133 13.07 -17.42 -7.85
C ARG A 133 14.47 -18.06 -7.88
N ALA A 134 15.37 -17.58 -8.73
CA ALA A 134 16.74 -18.07 -8.77
C ALA A 134 17.53 -17.74 -7.49
N ILE A 135 17.25 -16.61 -6.83
CA ILE A 135 17.90 -16.21 -5.59
C ILE A 135 17.32 -16.94 -4.37
N THR A 136 16.03 -17.23 -4.37
CA THR A 136 15.39 -18.03 -3.33
C THR A 136 15.55 -19.54 -3.54
N ALA A 137 16.03 -19.98 -4.71
CA ALA A 137 16.28 -21.38 -5.01
C ALA A 137 17.24 -22.01 -3.98
N ALA A 138 16.99 -23.28 -3.64
CA ALA A 138 17.76 -24.01 -2.63
C ALA A 138 17.76 -23.39 -1.22
N THR A 139 16.75 -22.55 -0.92
CA THR A 139 16.47 -22.05 0.43
C THR A 139 15.09 -22.53 0.89
N PRO A 140 14.75 -22.43 2.18
CA PRO A 140 13.38 -22.72 2.66
C PRO A 140 12.28 -21.89 1.98
N PHE A 141 12.65 -20.86 1.21
CA PHE A 141 11.75 -19.92 0.55
C PHE A 141 11.66 -20.09 -0.98
N GLU A 142 12.11 -21.22 -1.53
CA GLU A 142 12.19 -21.48 -2.98
C GLU A 142 10.91 -21.13 -3.77
N HIS A 143 9.74 -21.42 -3.20
CA HIS A 143 8.44 -21.13 -3.84
C HIS A 143 7.76 -19.88 -3.31
N ARG A 144 8.44 -19.12 -2.43
CA ARG A 144 7.87 -17.93 -1.80
C ARG A 144 8.21 -16.68 -2.61
N THR A 145 7.20 -15.83 -2.76
CA THR A 145 7.33 -14.50 -3.38
C THR A 145 6.82 -13.47 -2.37
N LEU A 146 7.24 -12.22 -2.55
CA LEU A 146 6.68 -11.12 -1.78
C LEU A 146 5.18 -10.96 -2.13
N PRO A 147 4.28 -10.92 -1.14
CA PRO A 147 2.89 -10.54 -1.38
C PRO A 147 2.84 -9.07 -1.81
N HIS A 148 1.87 -8.69 -2.63
CA HIS A 148 1.58 -7.28 -2.86
C HIS A 148 0.48 -6.81 -1.91
N ASP A 149 0.50 -5.51 -1.61
CA ASP A 149 -0.55 -4.86 -0.85
C ASP A 149 -1.85 -4.75 -1.68
N VAL A 150 -3.00 -5.10 -1.11
CA VAL A 150 -4.29 -5.12 -1.78
C VAL A 150 -5.24 -4.16 -1.08
N ALA A 151 -5.61 -3.07 -1.76
CA ALA A 151 -6.42 -2.01 -1.16
C ALA A 151 -7.78 -2.47 -0.59
N THR A 152 -8.31 -3.61 -1.02
CA THR A 152 -9.60 -4.14 -0.53
C THR A 152 -9.45 -5.14 0.63
N ARG A 153 -8.22 -5.49 1.04
CA ARG A 153 -7.94 -6.46 2.11
C ARG A 153 -7.26 -5.77 3.29
N TRP A 154 -7.96 -5.74 4.42
CA TRP A 154 -7.53 -4.99 5.61
C TRP A 154 -6.17 -5.41 6.20
N ASN A 155 -5.71 -6.63 5.93
CA ASN A 155 -4.47 -7.21 6.46
C ASN A 155 -3.34 -7.32 5.43
N SER A 156 -3.54 -6.91 4.17
CA SER A 156 -2.53 -7.12 3.12
C SER A 156 -1.24 -6.35 3.40
N THR A 157 -1.32 -5.12 3.93
CA THR A 157 -0.14 -4.34 4.28
C THR A 157 0.67 -5.06 5.35
N TYR A 158 0.00 -5.62 6.37
CA TYR A 158 0.66 -6.40 7.41
C TYR A 158 1.32 -7.66 6.84
N ASP A 159 0.59 -8.45 6.05
CA ASP A 159 1.11 -9.71 5.49
C ASP A 159 2.29 -9.48 4.55
N MET A 160 2.23 -8.41 3.75
CA MET A 160 3.33 -7.94 2.91
C MET A 160 4.55 -7.60 3.76
N LEU A 161 4.43 -6.66 4.71
CA LEU A 161 5.56 -6.19 5.53
C LEU A 161 6.17 -7.34 6.36
N LYS A 162 5.34 -8.22 6.92
CA LYS A 162 5.79 -9.39 7.65
C LYS A 162 6.61 -10.32 6.76
N THR A 163 6.11 -10.64 5.57
CA THR A 163 6.86 -11.49 4.62
C THR A 163 8.12 -10.79 4.11
N PHE A 164 8.08 -9.47 3.95
CA PHE A 164 9.22 -8.66 3.55
C PHE A 164 10.36 -8.74 4.58
N LEU A 165 10.05 -8.72 5.88
CA LEU A 165 11.03 -8.94 6.95
C LEU A 165 11.56 -10.37 6.97
N GLU A 166 10.69 -11.38 6.80
CA GLU A 166 11.11 -12.79 6.74
C GLU A 166 12.08 -13.06 5.58
N LEU A 167 11.99 -12.27 4.51
CA LEU A 167 12.83 -12.37 3.31
C LEU A 167 13.89 -11.25 3.21
N LYS A 168 14.19 -10.54 4.30
CA LYS A 168 15.06 -9.36 4.35
C LYS A 168 16.39 -9.56 3.63
N GLU A 169 17.09 -10.66 3.89
CA GLU A 169 18.38 -10.96 3.27
C GLU A 169 18.29 -11.10 1.74
N PHE A 170 17.21 -11.72 1.24
CA PHE A 170 16.97 -11.87 -0.19
C PHE A 170 16.58 -10.54 -0.84
N VAL A 171 15.76 -9.74 -0.16
CA VAL A 171 15.39 -8.41 -0.62
C VAL A 171 16.64 -7.55 -0.80
N ILE A 172 17.50 -7.45 0.23
CA ILE A 172 18.73 -6.65 0.17
C ILE A 172 19.60 -7.11 -1.00
N LYS A 173 19.88 -8.41 -1.09
CA LYS A 173 20.66 -8.99 -2.20
C LYS A 173 20.03 -8.70 -3.57
N PHE A 174 18.70 -8.71 -3.66
CA PHE A 174 17.98 -8.50 -4.91
C PHE A 174 18.01 -7.03 -5.35
N THR A 175 17.84 -6.09 -4.43
CA THR A 175 17.86 -4.65 -4.68
C THR A 175 19.26 -4.12 -4.94
N ASP A 176 20.28 -4.70 -4.30
CA ASP A 176 21.69 -4.33 -4.48
C ASP A 176 22.23 -4.74 -5.86
N SER A 177 21.57 -5.68 -6.55
CA SER A 177 21.95 -6.07 -7.89
C SER A 177 21.53 -5.00 -8.90
N SER A 178 22.50 -4.25 -9.42
CA SER A 178 22.29 -3.23 -10.47
C SER A 178 21.54 -3.76 -11.70
N SER A 179 21.68 -5.05 -12.00
CA SER A 179 20.99 -5.70 -13.12
C SER A 179 19.47 -5.73 -13.00
N ASN A 180 18.92 -5.58 -11.78
CA ASN A 180 17.49 -5.61 -11.51
C ASN A 180 16.81 -4.24 -11.60
N GLY A 181 17.58 -3.15 -11.64
CA GLY A 181 17.02 -1.79 -11.76
C GLY A 181 16.14 -1.39 -10.57
N LEU A 182 16.49 -1.83 -9.35
CA LEU A 182 15.74 -1.56 -8.12
C LEU A 182 16.54 -0.75 -7.09
N ALA A 183 17.64 -0.11 -7.50
CA ALA A 183 18.54 0.62 -6.59
C ALA A 183 17.84 1.76 -5.85
N ASP A 184 16.92 2.48 -6.52
CA ASP A 184 16.17 3.60 -5.95
C ASP A 184 15.19 3.15 -4.84
N TYR A 185 14.90 1.85 -4.77
CA TYR A 185 14.02 1.27 -3.75
C TYR A 185 14.78 0.61 -2.60
N ILE A 186 16.11 0.74 -2.53
CA ILE A 186 16.88 0.23 -1.39
C ILE A 186 16.41 0.92 -0.10
N LEU A 187 16.09 0.12 0.92
CA LEU A 187 15.66 0.62 2.22
C LEU A 187 16.87 1.08 3.05
N THR A 188 16.76 2.26 3.65
CA THR A 188 17.71 2.75 4.66
C THR A 188 17.55 1.99 5.98
N PRO A 189 18.53 2.08 6.90
CA PRO A 189 18.39 1.49 8.24
C PRO A 189 17.12 1.95 8.97
N ASP A 190 16.82 3.25 8.92
CA ASP A 190 15.64 3.84 9.55
C ASP A 190 14.33 3.35 8.91
N GLU A 191 14.32 3.13 7.59
CA GLU A 191 13.17 2.54 6.89
C GLU A 191 12.97 1.07 7.30
N TRP A 192 14.05 0.30 7.46
CA TRP A 192 13.96 -1.08 7.99
C TRP A 192 13.41 -1.13 9.41
N GLU A 193 13.86 -0.24 10.29
CA GLU A 193 13.30 -0.10 11.65
C GLU A 193 11.83 0.30 11.60
N ALA A 194 11.45 1.20 10.69
CA ALA A 194 10.06 1.56 10.47
C ALA A 194 9.20 0.35 10.00
N VAL A 195 9.71 -0.52 9.13
CA VAL A 195 9.01 -1.77 8.75
C VAL A 195 8.76 -2.65 9.99
N GLU A 196 9.76 -2.83 10.85
CA GLU A 196 9.64 -3.63 12.08
C GLU A 196 8.59 -3.03 13.04
N GLY A 197 8.62 -1.70 13.22
CA GLY A 197 7.62 -0.97 14.00
C GLY A 197 6.20 -1.13 13.44
N LEU A 198 6.02 -0.98 12.13
CA LEU A 198 4.73 -1.16 11.46
C LEU A 198 4.19 -2.58 11.63
N VAL A 199 5.02 -3.62 11.46
CA VAL A 199 4.59 -5.01 11.66
C VAL A 199 4.17 -5.25 13.10
N SER A 200 4.85 -4.63 14.08
CA SER A 200 4.47 -4.71 15.49
C SER A 200 3.09 -4.08 15.75
N VAL A 201 2.86 -2.88 15.22
CA VAL A 201 1.61 -2.10 15.42
C VAL A 201 0.43 -2.71 14.69
N LEU A 202 0.62 -3.17 13.45
CA LEU A 202 -0.45 -3.73 12.61
C LEU A 202 -0.81 -5.17 12.97
N LYS A 203 -0.07 -5.82 13.88
CA LYS A 203 -0.35 -7.18 14.33
C LYS A 203 -1.62 -7.21 15.18
N VAL A 204 -2.74 -7.61 14.58
CA VAL A 204 -3.97 -7.91 15.31
C VAL A 204 -3.79 -9.21 16.09
N ARG A 205 -4.04 -9.16 17.40
CA ARG A 205 -3.96 -10.30 18.34
C ARG A 205 -5.29 -11.01 18.48
#